data_AF-A0A642V780-F1
#
_entry.id   AF-A0A642V780-F1
#
_cell.length_a   1.000
_cell.length_b   1.000
_cell.length_c   1.000
_cell.angle_alpha   90.00
_cell.angle_beta   90.00
_cell.angle_gamma   90.00
#
_symmetry.space_group_name_H-M   'P 1'
#
loop_
_entity.id
_entity.type
_entity.pdbx_description
1 polymer ?
#
loop_
_entity_poly.entity_id
_entity_poly.type
_entity_poly.pdbx_seq_one_letter_code
_entity_poly.pdbx_strand_id
1 'polypeptide(L)'
;MSSLFNHANKQSQALQRDLDAFAESPERTPLSLQGQISATLTSFGRTVDDYAHATANEIVPERKEKAEARVAKFRAEIVDAKERFQRLKKQREEAIHATSKQELFARRPQQEPASASENPYSGTMYTDMTQSEGLEKERDVLHRAGHQIDEFIERGRLVLGDLAEQRDVLKRTQRSIYSVASTLGVSTDTIRMVEKRALEDKWIFYGGIIVMLLCFYFILKWLG
;
A
#
# COMPACT_ATOMS: atom_id res chain seq x y z
N MET A 1 -0.35 10.63 -20.34
CA MET A 1 -0.62 11.16 -18.99
C MET A 1 -2.05 10.95 -18.51
N SER A 2 -3.08 11.39 -19.25
CA SER A 2 -4.49 11.23 -18.83
C SER A 2 -4.90 9.75 -18.64
N SER A 3 -4.45 8.86 -19.52
CA SER A 3 -4.71 7.41 -19.42
C SER A 3 -4.10 6.77 -18.16
N LEU A 4 -2.84 7.07 -17.86
CA LEU A 4 -2.13 6.57 -16.67
C LEU A 4 -2.80 7.04 -15.38
N PHE A 5 -3.20 8.32 -15.33
CA PHE A 5 -3.94 8.87 -14.21
C PHE A 5 -5.28 8.15 -14.00
N ASN A 6 -6.07 7.94 -15.08
CA ASN A 6 -7.34 7.25 -14.99
C ASN A 6 -7.17 5.78 -14.57
N HIS A 7 -6.10 5.12 -15.03
CA HIS A 7 -5.78 3.76 -14.64
C HIS A 7 -5.41 3.67 -13.15
N ALA A 8 -4.50 4.54 -12.69
CA ALA A 8 -4.12 4.67 -11.28
C ALA A 8 -5.33 4.96 -10.38
N ASN A 9 -6.23 5.85 -10.80
CA ASN A 9 -7.44 6.17 -10.06
C ASN A 9 -8.40 4.97 -9.95
N LYS A 10 -8.56 4.18 -11.02
CA LYS A 10 -9.36 2.95 -10.99
C LYS A 10 -8.74 1.91 -10.04
N GLN A 11 -7.41 1.75 -10.08
CA GLN A 11 -6.69 0.84 -9.18
C GLN A 11 -6.83 1.27 -7.71
N SER A 12 -6.73 2.56 -7.41
CA SER A 12 -6.95 3.11 -6.07
C SER A 12 -8.38 2.81 -5.57
N GLN A 13 -9.40 3.06 -6.39
CA GLN A 13 -10.80 2.75 -6.04
C GLN A 13 -11.06 1.25 -5.85
N ALA A 14 -10.47 0.39 -6.70
CA ALA A 14 -10.57 -1.06 -6.54
C ALA A 14 -9.89 -1.53 -5.25
N LEU A 15 -8.70 -0.99 -4.94
CA LEU A 15 -7.97 -1.29 -3.72
C LEU A 15 -8.74 -0.87 -2.47
N GLN A 16 -9.37 0.31 -2.48
CA GLN A 16 -10.22 0.76 -1.38
C GLN A 16 -11.42 -0.18 -1.17
N ARG A 17 -12.11 -0.56 -2.25
CA ARG A 17 -13.22 -1.51 -2.19
C ARG A 17 -12.81 -2.87 -1.63
N ASP A 18 -11.69 -3.41 -2.08
CA ASP A 18 -11.19 -4.70 -1.60
C ASP A 18 -10.77 -4.62 -0.12
N LEU A 19 -10.19 -3.49 0.31
CA LEU A 19 -9.84 -3.25 1.72
C LEU A 19 -11.07 -3.07 2.61
N ASP A 20 -12.09 -2.36 2.14
CA ASP A 20 -13.34 -2.17 2.89
C ASP A 20 -14.11 -3.50 2.99
N ALA A 21 -14.13 -4.31 1.93
CA ALA A 21 -14.69 -5.66 1.96
C ALA A 21 -13.96 -6.58 2.95
N PHE A 22 -12.63 -6.46 3.08
CA PHE A 22 -11.86 -7.16 4.11
C PHE A 22 -12.21 -6.60 5.51
N ALA A 23 -12.33 -5.28 5.67
CA ALA A 23 -12.68 -4.65 6.94
C ALA A 23 -14.07 -5.03 7.47
N GLU A 24 -15.06 -5.23 6.60
CA GLU A 24 -16.41 -5.65 6.98
C GLU A 24 -16.48 -7.06 7.59
N SER A 25 -15.60 -7.96 7.16
CA SER A 25 -15.61 -9.35 7.64
C SER A 25 -14.21 -9.95 7.72
N PRO A 26 -13.37 -9.52 8.68
CA PRO A 26 -11.98 -9.97 8.80
C PRO A 26 -11.85 -11.49 8.93
N GLU A 27 -12.78 -12.12 9.64
CA GLU A 27 -12.75 -13.56 9.94
C GLU A 27 -13.19 -14.43 8.75
N ARG A 28 -14.14 -13.95 7.95
CA ARG A 28 -14.70 -14.67 6.79
C ARG A 28 -14.07 -14.27 5.46
N THR A 29 -13.11 -13.34 5.49
CA THR A 29 -12.46 -12.88 4.27
C THR A 29 -11.71 -14.05 3.61
N PRO A 30 -12.03 -14.35 2.34
CA PRO A 30 -11.35 -15.43 1.64
C PRO A 30 -9.88 -15.05 1.41
N LEU A 31 -8.95 -16.03 1.54
CA LEU A 31 -7.52 -15.80 1.27
C LEU A 31 -7.27 -15.28 -0.16
N SER A 32 -8.19 -15.57 -1.08
CA SER A 32 -8.13 -15.06 -2.45
C SER A 32 -8.16 -13.53 -2.53
N LEU A 33 -8.94 -12.88 -1.66
CA LEU A 33 -9.01 -11.42 -1.58
C LEU A 33 -7.69 -10.83 -1.09
N GLN A 34 -7.01 -11.49 -0.14
CA GLN A 34 -5.69 -11.05 0.34
C GLN A 34 -4.64 -11.08 -0.77
N GLY A 35 -4.65 -12.14 -1.60
CA GLY A 35 -3.78 -12.25 -2.76
C GLY A 35 -4.10 -11.20 -3.84
N GLN A 36 -5.39 -10.95 -4.07
CA GLN A 36 -5.85 -9.91 -4.99
C GLN A 36 -5.41 -8.51 -4.54
N ILE A 37 -5.60 -8.15 -3.26
CA ILE A 37 -5.13 -6.87 -2.69
C ILE A 37 -3.63 -6.71 -2.87
N SER A 38 -2.85 -7.77 -2.61
CA SER A 38 -1.39 -7.75 -2.75
C SER A 38 -0.95 -7.52 -4.20
N ALA A 39 -1.63 -8.15 -5.17
CA ALA A 39 -1.36 -7.96 -6.60
C ALA A 39 -1.77 -6.56 -7.09
N THR A 40 -2.94 -6.07 -6.67
CA THR A 40 -3.44 -4.72 -6.99
C THR A 40 -2.50 -3.65 -6.43
N LEU A 41 -2.03 -3.80 -5.20
CA LEU A 41 -1.10 -2.87 -4.56
C LEU A 41 0.23 -2.77 -5.31
N THR A 42 0.71 -3.90 -5.82
CA THR A 42 1.95 -3.98 -6.58
C THR A 42 1.82 -3.36 -7.97
N SER A 43 0.75 -3.70 -8.70
CA SER A 43 0.46 -3.12 -10.02
C SER A 43 0.10 -1.63 -9.95
N PHE A 44 -0.53 -1.18 -8.87
CA PHE A 44 -0.79 0.23 -8.61
C PHE A 44 0.50 1.01 -8.39
N GLY A 45 1.43 0.48 -7.58
CA GLY A 45 2.76 1.06 -7.40
C GLY A 45 3.50 1.27 -8.71
N ARG A 46 3.54 0.25 -9.58
CA ARG A 46 4.13 0.37 -10.93
C ARG A 46 3.48 1.46 -11.76
N THR A 47 2.15 1.51 -11.79
CA THR A 47 1.39 2.51 -12.57
C THR A 47 1.67 3.93 -12.07
N VAL A 48 1.82 4.13 -10.76
CA VAL A 48 2.18 5.42 -10.16
C VAL A 48 3.60 5.82 -10.53
N ASP A 49 4.55 4.88 -10.54
CA ASP A 49 5.92 5.14 -10.97
C ASP A 49 6.00 5.47 -12.47
N ASP A 50 5.26 4.77 -13.33
CA ASP A 50 5.14 5.09 -14.76
C ASP A 50 4.53 6.48 -14.98
N TYR A 51 3.52 6.84 -14.17
CA TYR A 51 2.91 8.17 -14.19
C TYR A 51 3.88 9.26 -13.72
N ALA A 52 4.71 8.97 -12.72
CA ALA A 52 5.78 9.87 -12.26
C ALA A 52 6.84 10.08 -13.34
N HIS A 53 7.28 9.03 -14.02
CA HIS A 53 8.19 9.12 -15.16
C HIS A 53 7.61 9.95 -16.30
N ALA A 54 6.33 9.75 -16.65
CA ALA A 54 5.66 10.55 -17.66
C ALA A 54 5.54 12.03 -17.26
N THR A 55 5.35 12.30 -15.97
CA THR A 55 5.26 13.67 -15.41
C THR A 55 6.60 14.40 -15.46
N ALA A 56 7.70 13.70 -15.20
CA ALA A 56 9.05 14.28 -15.26
C ALA A 56 9.40 14.83 -16.65
N ASN A 57 8.85 14.22 -17.71
CA ASN A 57 9.05 14.60 -19.11
C ASN A 57 8.04 15.66 -19.61
N GLU A 58 7.10 16.14 -18.79
CA GLU A 58 6.13 17.16 -19.20
C GLU A 58 6.78 18.54 -19.32
N ILE A 59 6.62 19.19 -20.47
CA ILE A 59 7.22 20.49 -20.79
C ILE A 59 6.39 21.65 -20.18
N VAL A 60 5.09 21.44 -19.96
CA VAL A 60 4.17 22.47 -19.47
C VAL A 60 4.23 22.54 -17.93
N PRO A 61 4.69 23.67 -17.33
CA PRO A 61 4.95 23.76 -15.90
C PRO A 61 3.70 23.58 -15.03
N GLU A 62 2.56 24.16 -15.44
CA GLU A 62 1.30 24.06 -14.67
C GLU A 62 0.71 22.63 -14.67
N ARG A 63 0.89 21.88 -15.76
CA ARG A 63 0.45 20.47 -15.85
C ARG A 63 1.37 19.56 -15.06
N LYS A 64 2.67 19.85 -15.08
CA LYS A 64 3.69 19.15 -14.32
C LYS A 64 3.44 19.25 -12.82
N GLU A 65 3.23 20.45 -12.28
CA GLU A 65 2.94 20.66 -10.86
C GLU A 65 1.69 19.91 -10.40
N LYS A 66 0.59 20.00 -11.16
CA LYS A 66 -0.65 19.26 -10.88
C LYS A 66 -0.46 17.75 -10.93
N ALA A 67 0.38 17.26 -11.84
CA ALA A 67 0.67 15.84 -11.97
C ALA A 67 1.60 15.33 -10.84
N GLU A 68 2.58 16.13 -10.41
CA GLU A 68 3.45 15.82 -9.27
C GLU A 68 2.65 15.75 -7.96
N ALA A 69 1.73 16.69 -7.74
CA ALA A 69 0.82 16.65 -6.59
C ALA A 69 -0.04 15.37 -6.58
N ARG A 70 -0.50 14.92 -7.76
CA ARG A 70 -1.27 13.67 -7.90
C ARG A 70 -0.42 12.43 -7.64
N VAL A 71 0.82 12.40 -8.13
CA VAL A 71 1.77 11.31 -7.83
C VAL A 71 2.03 11.23 -6.33
N ALA A 72 2.27 12.37 -5.67
CA ALA A 72 2.48 12.43 -4.22
C ALA A 72 1.26 11.90 -3.46
N LYS A 73 0.05 12.28 -3.87
CA LYS A 73 -1.20 11.77 -3.30
C LYS A 73 -1.31 10.24 -3.45
N PHE A 74 -1.10 9.70 -4.65
CA PHE A 74 -1.18 8.25 -4.87
C PHE A 74 -0.12 7.47 -4.09
N ARG A 75 1.09 8.04 -3.91
CA ARG A 75 2.12 7.42 -3.06
C ARG A 75 1.70 7.35 -1.60
N ALA A 76 1.07 8.41 -1.07
CA ALA A 76 0.50 8.38 0.27
C ALA A 76 -0.62 7.33 0.38
N GLU A 77 -1.54 7.28 -0.60
CA GLU A 77 -2.62 6.27 -0.64
C GLU A 77 -2.08 4.82 -0.64
N ILE A 78 -0.96 4.55 -1.33
CA ILE A 78 -0.31 3.22 -1.32
C ILE A 78 0.22 2.86 0.07
N VAL A 79 0.83 3.80 0.77
CA VAL A 79 1.39 3.58 2.12
C VAL A 79 0.26 3.33 3.11
N ASP A 80 -0.77 4.17 3.10
CA ASP A 80 -1.94 4.03 3.96
C ASP A 80 -2.65 2.69 3.70
N ALA A 81 -2.83 2.32 2.43
CA ALA A 81 -3.42 1.03 2.04
C ALA A 81 -2.60 -0.17 2.53
N LYS A 82 -1.26 -0.09 2.46
CA LYS A 82 -0.36 -1.13 3.01
C LYS A 82 -0.55 -1.29 4.51
N GLU A 83 -0.59 -0.19 5.25
CA GLU A 83 -0.76 -0.22 6.70
C GLU A 83 -2.13 -0.81 7.08
N ARG A 84 -3.20 -0.36 6.42
CA ARG A 84 -4.56 -0.88 6.60
C ARG A 84 -4.62 -2.39 6.34
N PHE A 85 -4.00 -2.85 5.25
CA PHE A 85 -3.95 -4.26 4.90
C PHE A 85 -3.22 -5.12 5.95
N GLN A 86 -2.08 -4.64 6.46
CA GLN A 86 -1.32 -5.34 7.51
C GLN A 86 -2.12 -5.41 8.82
N ARG A 87 -2.80 -4.32 9.19
CA ARG A 87 -3.68 -4.30 10.36
C ARG A 87 -4.81 -5.32 10.23
N LEU A 88 -5.46 -5.38 9.07
CA LEU A 88 -6.55 -6.33 8.80
C LEU A 88 -6.07 -7.78 8.82
N LYS A 89 -4.87 -8.06 8.27
CA LYS A 89 -4.23 -9.38 8.38
C LYS A 89 -4.03 -9.79 9.84
N LYS A 90 -3.47 -8.91 10.66
CA LYS A 90 -3.25 -9.16 12.08
C LYS A 90 -4.56 -9.44 12.82
N GLN A 91 -5.60 -8.63 12.60
CA GLN A 91 -6.91 -8.84 13.22
C GLN A 91 -7.51 -10.20 12.86
N ARG A 92 -7.38 -10.62 11.60
CA ARG A 92 -7.82 -11.93 11.16
C ARG A 92 -7.03 -13.07 11.81
N GLU A 93 -5.71 -12.97 11.88
CA GLU A 93 -4.86 -13.96 12.55
C GLU A 93 -5.28 -14.10 14.02
N GLU A 94 -5.47 -12.98 14.72
CA GLU A 94 -5.95 -12.97 16.11
C GLU A 94 -7.32 -13.64 16.27
N ALA A 95 -8.26 -13.39 15.36
CA ALA A 95 -9.58 -14.04 15.36
C ALA A 95 -9.53 -15.55 15.11
N ILE A 96 -8.69 -15.99 14.16
CA ILE A 96 -8.46 -17.41 13.90
C ILE A 96 -7.83 -18.07 15.13
N HIS A 97 -6.81 -17.44 15.73
CA HIS A 97 -6.18 -17.93 16.95
C HIS A 97 -7.15 -18.00 18.13
N ALA A 98 -8.06 -17.03 18.27
CA ALA A 98 -9.10 -17.04 19.30
C ALA A 98 -10.08 -18.20 19.10
N THR A 99 -10.47 -18.47 17.85
CA THR A 99 -11.37 -19.57 17.48
C THR A 99 -10.72 -20.93 17.73
N SER A 100 -9.49 -21.13 17.26
CA SER A 100 -8.72 -22.37 17.54
C SER A 100 -8.53 -22.60 19.03
N LYS A 101 -8.29 -21.54 19.80
CA LYS A 101 -8.20 -21.62 21.26
C LYS A 101 -9.54 -22.03 21.89
N GLN A 102 -10.66 -21.48 21.45
CA GLN A 102 -12.00 -21.88 21.90
C GLN A 102 -12.33 -23.34 21.55
N GLU A 103 -11.97 -23.83 20.37
CA GLU A 103 -12.15 -25.23 19.98
C GLU A 103 -11.35 -26.18 20.88
N LEU A 104 -10.13 -25.80 21.28
CA LEU A 104 -9.31 -26.58 22.21
C LEU A 104 -9.91 -26.62 23.63
N PHE A 105 -10.58 -25.56 24.07
CA PHE A 105 -11.26 -25.55 25.37
C PHE A 105 -12.63 -26.25 25.34
N ALA A 106 -13.37 -26.14 24.23
CA ALA A 106 -14.64 -26.85 24.02
C ALA A 106 -14.44 -28.37 23.85
N ARG A 107 -13.24 -28.80 23.43
CA ARG A 107 -12.82 -30.21 23.42
C ARG A 107 -12.53 -30.80 24.80
N ARG A 108 -12.67 -30.04 25.89
CA ARG A 108 -12.69 -30.62 27.24
C ARG A 108 -14.14 -30.96 27.59
N PRO A 109 -14.62 -32.20 27.36
CA PRO A 109 -15.91 -32.59 27.89
C PRO A 109 -15.86 -32.42 29.41
N GLN A 110 -16.87 -31.76 29.97
CA GLN A 110 -17.22 -31.92 31.37
C GLN A 110 -17.44 -33.42 31.61
N GLN A 111 -16.39 -34.13 32.01
CA GLN A 111 -16.54 -35.36 32.76
C GLN A 111 -17.05 -34.94 34.14
N GLU A 112 -18.37 -35.05 34.32
CA GLU A 112 -18.96 -35.20 35.64
C GLU A 112 -18.30 -36.38 36.37
N PRO A 113 -18.18 -36.33 37.71
CA PRO A 113 -17.39 -37.28 38.47
C PRO A 113 -18.19 -38.56 38.70
N ALA A 114 -18.14 -39.48 37.74
CA ALA A 114 -18.53 -40.86 37.98
C ALA A 114 -17.57 -41.80 37.25
N SER A 115 -16.50 -42.16 37.97
CA SER A 115 -15.85 -43.46 37.85
C SER A 115 -15.30 -43.82 36.46
N ALA A 116 -14.26 -43.12 36.01
CA ALA A 116 -13.37 -43.65 34.98
C ALA A 116 -11.92 -43.45 35.42
N SER A 117 -11.30 -44.56 35.78
CA SER A 117 -9.92 -44.67 36.22
C SER A 117 -8.94 -44.02 35.25
N GLU A 118 -7.96 -43.32 35.82
CA GLU A 118 -6.84 -42.60 35.20
C GLU A 118 -5.78 -43.53 34.57
N ASN A 119 -6.17 -44.72 34.10
CA ASN A 119 -5.29 -45.75 33.57
C ASN A 119 -5.47 -45.92 32.04
N PRO A 120 -4.43 -45.67 31.21
CA PRO A 120 -4.46 -45.84 29.75
C PRO A 120 -4.71 -47.27 29.24
N TYR A 121 -4.87 -48.24 30.14
CA TYR A 121 -4.94 -49.68 29.82
C TYR A 121 -6.22 -50.38 30.31
N SER A 122 -7.20 -49.67 30.89
CA SER A 122 -8.35 -50.31 31.56
C SER A 122 -9.56 -50.64 30.66
N GLY A 123 -9.42 -50.70 29.33
CA GLY A 123 -10.56 -50.82 28.41
C GLY A 123 -10.35 -51.74 27.21
N THR A 124 -9.94 -52.99 27.41
CA THR A 124 -9.68 -53.95 26.33
C THR A 124 -10.93 -54.65 25.77
N MET A 125 -12.14 -54.06 25.79
CA MET A 125 -13.29 -54.75 25.17
C MET A 125 -14.32 -53.91 24.39
N TYR A 126 -14.20 -52.59 24.25
CA TYR A 126 -15.11 -51.82 23.39
C TYR A 126 -14.43 -50.59 22.78
N THR A 127 -13.45 -50.80 21.89
CA THR A 127 -12.70 -49.69 21.27
C THR A 127 -12.50 -49.87 19.76
N ASP A 128 -13.46 -50.51 19.08
CA ASP A 128 -13.43 -50.68 17.62
C ASP A 128 -14.29 -49.61 16.90
N MET A 129 -15.27 -48.99 17.58
CA MET A 129 -16.15 -47.97 17.00
C MET A 129 -15.55 -46.55 16.98
N THR A 130 -14.51 -46.27 17.77
CA THR A 130 -13.91 -44.92 17.90
C THR A 130 -12.63 -44.74 17.08
N GLN A 131 -11.97 -45.83 16.68
CA GLN A 131 -10.74 -45.75 15.89
C GLN A 131 -11.05 -45.50 14.41
N SER A 132 -12.09 -46.14 13.86
CA SER A 132 -12.58 -45.93 12.50
C SER A 132 -13.05 -44.48 12.25
N GLU A 133 -13.86 -43.93 13.16
CA GLU A 133 -14.29 -42.51 13.06
C GLU A 133 -13.12 -41.53 13.16
N GLY A 134 -12.08 -41.84 13.94
CA GLY A 134 -10.88 -41.01 14.04
C GLY A 134 -10.09 -40.98 12.74
N LEU A 135 -9.94 -42.14 12.10
CA LEU A 135 -9.23 -42.30 10.83
C LEU A 135 -9.95 -41.60 9.68
N GLU A 136 -11.29 -41.66 9.62
CA GLU A 136 -12.07 -40.95 8.61
C GLU A 136 -11.96 -39.43 8.79
N LYS A 137 -12.03 -38.94 10.03
CA LYS A 137 -11.84 -37.51 10.35
C LYS A 137 -10.42 -37.05 10.02
N GLU A 138 -9.40 -37.86 10.29
CA GLU A 138 -8.01 -37.56 9.95
C GLU A 138 -7.82 -37.50 8.43
N ARG A 139 -8.42 -38.44 7.70
CA ARG A 139 -8.36 -38.48 6.23
C ARG A 139 -9.03 -37.27 5.59
N ASP A 140 -10.17 -36.82 6.12
CA ASP A 140 -10.84 -35.60 5.66
C ASP A 140 -10.06 -34.32 5.99
N VAL A 141 -9.34 -34.30 7.12
CA VAL A 141 -8.44 -33.19 7.47
C VAL A 141 -7.22 -33.18 6.54
N LEU A 142 -6.63 -34.34 6.26
CA LEU A 142 -5.51 -34.49 5.34
C LEU A 142 -5.87 -34.13 3.91
N HIS A 143 -7.06 -34.53 3.42
CA HIS A 143 -7.53 -34.16 2.09
C HIS A 143 -7.77 -32.66 1.95
N ARG A 144 -8.37 -32.02 2.96
CA ARG A 144 -8.55 -30.56 2.97
C ARG A 144 -7.23 -29.82 3.06
N ALA A 145 -6.30 -30.31 3.88
CA ALA A 145 -4.97 -29.75 4.00
C ALA A 145 -4.18 -29.88 2.68
N GLY A 146 -4.25 -31.04 2.02
CA GLY A 146 -3.58 -31.27 0.74
C GLY A 146 -4.06 -30.31 -0.34
N HIS A 147 -5.38 -30.18 -0.53
CA HIS A 147 -5.94 -29.27 -1.53
C HIS A 147 -5.60 -27.80 -1.26
N GLN A 148 -5.59 -27.38 0.01
CA GLN A 148 -5.21 -26.02 0.37
C GLN A 148 -3.72 -25.76 0.14
N ILE A 149 -2.85 -26.73 0.47
CA ILE A 149 -1.41 -26.65 0.23
C ILE A 149 -1.09 -26.56 -1.26
N ASP A 150 -1.77 -27.32 -2.11
CA ASP A 150 -1.57 -27.26 -3.55
C ASP A 150 -1.96 -25.89 -4.12
N GLU A 151 -3.10 -25.33 -3.69
CA GLU A 151 -3.51 -23.96 -4.04
C GLU A 151 -2.49 -22.91 -3.54
N PHE A 152 -1.90 -23.11 -2.35
CA PHE A 152 -0.84 -22.25 -1.82
C PHE A 152 0.46 -22.34 -2.60
N ILE A 153 0.85 -23.53 -3.04
CA ILE A 153 2.08 -23.74 -3.81
C ILE A 153 1.94 -23.09 -5.19
N GLU A 154 0.80 -23.26 -5.86
CA GLU A 154 0.55 -22.67 -7.17
C GLU A 154 0.50 -21.14 -7.11
N ARG A 155 -0.25 -20.59 -6.15
CA ARG A 155 -0.33 -19.14 -5.94
C ARG A 155 0.97 -18.55 -5.42
N GLY A 156 1.69 -19.30 -4.58
CA GLY A 156 3.03 -18.98 -4.11
C GLY A 156 4.02 -18.91 -5.25
N ARG A 157 3.96 -19.82 -6.24
CA ARG A 157 4.79 -19.74 -7.45
C ARG A 157 4.49 -18.52 -8.31
N LEU A 158 3.21 -18.13 -8.43
CA LEU A 158 2.83 -16.93 -9.17
C LEU A 158 3.31 -15.64 -8.49
N VAL A 159 3.16 -15.55 -7.16
CA VAL A 159 3.64 -14.41 -6.38
C VAL A 159 5.17 -14.37 -6.30
N LEU A 160 5.84 -15.52 -6.14
CA LEU A 160 7.30 -15.62 -6.16
C LEU A 160 7.88 -15.33 -7.55
N GLY A 161 7.18 -15.70 -8.62
CA GLY A 161 7.53 -15.29 -9.99
C GLY A 161 7.48 -13.77 -10.13
N ASP A 162 6.40 -13.15 -9.70
CA ASP A 162 6.23 -11.69 -9.72
C ASP A 162 7.25 -10.95 -8.83
N LEU A 163 7.60 -11.51 -7.66
CA LEU A 163 8.64 -11.00 -6.75
C LEU A 163 10.08 -11.19 -7.29
N ALA A 164 10.36 -12.34 -7.91
CA ALA A 164 11.66 -12.62 -8.53
C ALA A 164 11.91 -11.69 -9.72
N GLU A 165 10.88 -11.44 -10.52
CA GLU A 165 10.89 -10.47 -11.62
C GLU A 165 11.02 -9.02 -11.11
N GLN A 166 10.48 -8.71 -9.92
CA GLN A 166 10.58 -7.39 -9.28
C GLN A 166 11.91 -7.06 -8.59
N ARG A 167 12.87 -7.99 -8.45
CA ARG A 167 14.20 -7.64 -7.90
C ARG A 167 14.92 -6.55 -8.72
N ASP A 168 14.57 -6.41 -10.00
CA ASP A 168 15.09 -5.37 -10.88
C ASP A 168 14.41 -4.00 -10.66
N VAL A 169 13.17 -4.01 -10.15
CA VAL A 169 12.40 -2.80 -9.79
C VAL A 169 12.91 -2.20 -8.49
N LEU A 170 13.16 -3.01 -7.45
CA LEU A 170 13.67 -2.51 -6.16
C LEU A 170 15.06 -1.84 -6.30
N LYS A 171 15.92 -2.36 -7.19
CA LYS A 171 17.22 -1.76 -7.52
C LYS A 171 17.10 -0.42 -8.26
N ARG A 172 16.06 -0.24 -9.10
CA ARG A 172 15.75 1.05 -9.74
C ARG A 172 15.17 2.06 -8.75
N THR A 173 14.31 1.63 -7.82
CA THR A 173 13.76 2.48 -6.76
C THR A 173 14.83 2.95 -5.77
N GLN A 174 15.77 2.09 -5.37
CA GLN A 174 16.89 2.51 -4.51
C GLN A 174 17.74 3.61 -5.17
N ARG A 175 17.96 3.50 -6.47
CA ARG A 175 18.72 4.49 -7.25
C ARG A 175 17.93 5.79 -7.44
N SER A 176 16.59 5.74 -7.49
CA SER A 176 15.75 6.94 -7.57
C SER A 176 15.55 7.66 -6.23
N ILE A 177 15.54 6.94 -5.10
CA ILE A 177 15.52 7.55 -3.76
C ILE A 177 16.81 8.37 -3.52
N TYR A 178 17.97 7.89 -3.99
CA TYR A 178 19.22 8.66 -3.93
C TYR A 178 19.13 9.97 -4.74
N SER A 179 18.46 9.97 -5.89
CA SER A 179 18.18 11.21 -6.65
C SER A 179 17.08 12.07 -6.03
N VAL A 180 16.16 11.50 -5.24
CA VAL A 180 15.16 12.27 -4.48
C VAL A 180 15.81 12.96 -3.28
N ALA A 181 16.79 12.34 -2.63
CA ALA A 181 17.61 12.98 -1.60
C ALA A 181 18.42 14.17 -2.17
N SER A 182 18.93 14.07 -3.41
CA SER A 182 19.57 15.22 -4.07
C SER A 182 18.56 16.28 -4.54
N THR A 183 17.32 15.90 -4.83
CA THR A 183 16.25 16.83 -5.28
C THR A 183 15.57 17.55 -4.11
N LEU A 184 15.55 16.97 -2.91
CA LEU A 184 15.20 17.68 -1.69
C LEU A 184 16.20 18.82 -1.39
N GLY A 185 17.46 18.69 -1.82
CA GLY A 185 18.44 19.78 -1.82
C GLY A 185 18.11 20.92 -2.81
N VAL A 186 17.37 20.64 -3.89
CA VAL A 186 17.00 21.61 -4.94
C VAL A 186 15.78 22.46 -4.55
N SER A 187 15.00 22.06 -3.53
CA SER A 187 13.85 22.85 -3.05
C SER A 187 14.24 24.20 -2.41
N THR A 188 15.50 24.35 -1.97
CA THR A 188 16.01 25.65 -1.49
C THR A 188 16.27 26.61 -2.66
N ASP A 189 16.62 26.11 -3.84
CA ASP A 189 16.99 26.94 -4.98
C ASP A 189 15.75 27.53 -5.69
N THR A 190 14.61 26.85 -5.67
CA THR A 190 13.33 27.43 -6.10
C THR A 190 12.84 28.52 -5.15
N ILE A 191 13.02 28.37 -3.84
CA ILE A 191 12.73 29.41 -2.84
C ILE A 191 13.63 30.64 -3.05
N ARG A 192 14.93 30.44 -3.32
CA ARG A 192 15.85 31.55 -3.64
C ARG A 192 15.56 32.22 -4.99
N MET A 193 15.05 31.48 -5.98
CA MET A 193 14.67 32.05 -7.27
C MET A 193 13.46 32.99 -7.16
N VAL A 194 12.56 32.75 -6.20
CA VAL A 194 11.44 33.67 -5.88
C VAL A 194 11.95 34.94 -5.20
N GLU A 195 12.88 34.84 -4.24
CA GLU A 195 13.49 36.03 -3.60
C GLU A 195 14.25 36.91 -4.60
N LYS A 196 14.93 36.31 -5.60
CA LYS A 196 15.67 37.07 -6.61
C LYS A 196 14.77 37.94 -7.50
N ARG A 197 13.57 37.46 -7.83
CA ARG A 197 12.58 38.23 -8.62
C ARG A 197 12.06 39.46 -7.85
N ALA A 198 11.89 39.34 -6.53
CA ALA A 198 11.47 40.46 -5.68
C ALA A 198 12.56 41.55 -5.53
N LEU A 199 13.84 41.19 -5.70
CA LEU A 199 14.94 42.16 -5.70
C LEU A 199 15.07 42.90 -7.03
N GLU A 200 14.83 42.22 -8.15
CA GLU A 200 14.83 42.84 -9.48
C GLU A 200 13.71 43.87 -9.64
N ASP A 201 12.54 43.59 -9.06
CA ASP A 201 11.38 44.50 -9.06
C ASP A 201 11.68 45.85 -8.35
N LYS A 202 12.53 45.84 -7.30
CA LYS A 202 12.98 47.08 -6.65
C LYS A 202 13.74 47.99 -7.61
N TRP A 203 14.58 47.45 -8.49
CA TRP A 203 15.34 48.25 -9.44
C TRP A 203 14.46 48.89 -10.51
N ILE A 204 13.44 48.17 -10.98
CA ILE A 204 12.44 48.70 -11.92
C ILE A 204 11.66 49.85 -11.28
N PHE A 205 11.27 49.70 -10.00
CA PHE A 205 10.60 50.75 -9.24
C PHE A 205 11.43 52.03 -9.10
N TYR A 206 12.71 51.92 -8.70
CA TYR A 206 13.59 53.09 -8.60
C TYR A 206 13.87 53.74 -9.97
N GLY A 207 13.99 52.93 -11.03
CA GLY A 207 14.10 53.45 -12.40
C GLY A 207 12.91 54.31 -12.80
N GLY A 208 11.69 53.88 -12.47
CA GLY A 208 10.47 54.65 -12.71
C GLY A 208 10.44 56.01 -12.00
N ILE A 209 10.92 56.07 -10.75
CA ILE A 209 11.01 57.32 -9.98
C ILE A 209 11.98 58.30 -10.64
N ILE A 210 13.16 57.84 -11.08
CA ILE A 210 14.16 58.70 -11.71
C ILE A 210 13.65 59.27 -13.03
N VAL A 211 13.00 58.44 -13.86
CA VAL A 211 12.40 58.89 -15.13
C VAL A 211 11.31 59.93 -14.89
N MET A 212 10.46 59.70 -13.88
CA MET A 212 9.41 60.66 -13.50
C MET A 212 9.99 62.01 -13.05
N LEU A 213 11.05 61.99 -12.22
CA LEU A 213 11.74 63.21 -11.78
C LEU A 213 12.43 63.95 -12.95
N LEU A 214 13.04 63.22 -13.89
CA LEU A 214 13.61 63.81 -15.10
C LEU A 214 12.55 64.51 -15.95
N CYS A 215 11.39 63.88 -16.16
CA CYS A 215 10.27 64.51 -16.87
C CYS A 215 9.82 65.81 -16.19
N PHE A 216 9.69 65.82 -14.86
CA PHE A 216 9.37 67.06 -14.12
C PHE A 216 10.44 68.13 -14.25
N TYR A 217 11.72 67.76 -14.19
CA TYR A 217 12.81 68.72 -14.40
C TYR A 217 12.76 69.34 -15.80
N PHE A 218 12.54 68.54 -16.85
CA PHE A 218 12.42 69.05 -18.21
C PHE A 218 11.21 69.97 -18.39
N ILE A 219 10.07 69.65 -17.77
CA ILE A 219 8.88 70.51 -17.79
C ILE A 219 9.17 71.85 -17.11
N LEU A 220 9.79 71.83 -15.91
CA LEU A 220 10.12 73.05 -15.17
C LEU A 220 11.15 73.91 -15.91
N LYS A 221 12.12 73.31 -16.59
CA LYS A 221 13.16 74.03 -17.33
C LYS A 221 12.67 74.61 -18.67
N TRP A 222 11.61 74.04 -19.25
CA TRP A 222 11.10 74.47 -20.55
C TRP A 222 9.89 75.41 -20.43
N LEU A 223 9.16 75.34 -19.31
CA LEU A 223 8.00 76.18 -19.03
C LEU A 223 8.27 77.29 -17.99
N GLY A 224 9.43 77.28 -17.32
CA GLY A 224 9.92 78.32 -16.41
C GLY A 224 11.25 78.90 -16.89
#